data_AF-A0A6F8XB93-F1
#
_entry.id   AF-A0A6F8XB93-F1
#
_cell.length_a   1.000
_cell.length_b   1.000
_cell.length_c   1.000
_cell.angle_alpha   90.00
_cell.angle_beta   90.00
_cell.angle_gamma   90.00
#
_symmetry.space_group_name_H-M   'P 1'
#
loop_
_entity.id
_entity.type
_entity.pdbx_description
1 polymer ?
#
loop_
_entity_poly.entity_id
_entity_poly.type
_entity_poly.pdbx_seq_one_letter_code
_entity_poly.pdbx_strand_id
1 'polypeptide(L)'
;MSTTYLPLLLAGIAVVLGLISVVLFYKVVIAPRKAEPSSQQASTPSPTSSAEQADTPSYQRQPKTSSKQSKKPTQQCLFVMFDAPSQAINQALGEMLAAKNAFYEAELGAFHLPPGPQGYPIMLASATSPGKLPPLHKEHKEGEHTPVQGVSILIRFLNTRKVSRNPEDLTTFTHEVAALGGKILDAKRKPITEESLAAMYRDGD
;
A
#
# COMPACT_ATOMS: atom_id res chain seq x y z
N MET A 1 25.78 6.49 -51.80
CA MET A 1 26.43 6.76 -50.50
C MET A 1 25.36 7.21 -49.52
N SER A 2 24.62 6.28 -48.87
CA SER A 2 23.47 6.67 -48.03
C SER A 2 23.19 5.75 -46.83
N THR A 3 23.92 4.64 -46.69
CA THR A 3 23.60 3.61 -45.67
C THR A 3 24.30 3.85 -44.32
N THR A 4 25.26 4.77 -44.24
CA THR A 4 26.04 5.04 -43.02
C THR A 4 25.35 6.03 -42.06
N TYR A 5 24.35 6.78 -42.51
CA TYR A 5 23.66 7.78 -41.70
C TYR A 5 22.58 7.19 -40.80
N LEU A 6 21.94 6.09 -41.23
CA LEU A 6 20.90 5.41 -40.46
C LEU A 6 21.40 4.89 -39.10
N PRO A 7 22.52 4.15 -39.00
CA PRO A 7 23.05 3.72 -37.70
C PRO A 7 23.54 4.90 -36.86
N LEU A 8 24.09 5.95 -37.49
CA LEU A 8 24.54 7.16 -36.80
C LEU A 8 23.36 7.92 -36.15
N LEU A 9 22.24 8.01 -36.86
CA LEU A 9 21.02 8.65 -36.38
C LEU A 9 20.38 7.83 -35.25
N LEU A 10 20.32 6.50 -35.39
CA LEU A 10 19.84 5.61 -34.33
C LEU A 10 20.69 5.70 -33.06
N ALA A 11 22.02 5.72 -33.22
CA ALA A 11 22.94 5.88 -32.09
C ALA A 11 22.73 7.23 -31.40
N GLY A 12 22.54 8.31 -32.16
CA GLY A 12 22.21 9.64 -31.63
C GLY A 12 20.93 9.63 -30.79
N ILE A 13 19.85 9.05 -31.31
CA ILE A 13 18.56 8.96 -30.59
C ILE A 13 18.72 8.13 -29.30
N ALA A 14 19.42 7.00 -29.36
CA ALA A 14 19.63 6.12 -28.21
C ALA A 14 20.39 6.84 -27.08
N VAL A 15 21.42 7.63 -27.41
CA VAL A 15 22.19 8.42 -26.43
C VAL A 15 21.30 9.48 -25.77
N VAL A 16 20.49 10.20 -26.55
CA VAL A 16 19.57 11.22 -26.02
C VAL A 16 18.55 10.60 -25.07
N LEU A 17 17.93 9.47 -25.45
CA LEU A 17 16.98 8.75 -24.59
C LEU A 17 17.65 8.23 -23.32
N GLY A 18 18.88 7.73 -23.40
CA GLY A 18 19.67 7.32 -22.25
C GLY A 18 19.89 8.46 -21.26
N LEU A 19 20.30 9.64 -21.75
CA LEU A 19 20.49 10.83 -20.92
C LEU A 19 19.18 11.29 -20.24
N ILE A 20 18.07 11.29 -20.97
CA ILE A 20 16.75 11.63 -20.41
C ILE A 20 16.36 10.65 -19.30
N SER A 21 16.59 9.35 -19.52
CA SER A 21 16.28 8.31 -18.54
C SER A 21 17.11 8.47 -17.26
N VAL A 22 18.39 8.82 -17.37
CA VAL A 22 19.27 9.09 -16.21
C VAL A 22 18.80 10.32 -15.43
N VAL A 23 18.40 11.40 -16.11
CA VAL A 23 17.88 12.61 -15.45
C VAL A 23 16.57 12.34 -14.71
N LEU A 24 15.65 11.59 -15.33
CA LEU A 24 14.39 11.19 -14.70
C LEU A 24 14.63 10.28 -13.50
N PHE A 25 15.52 9.29 -13.64
CA PHE A 25 15.89 8.41 -12.53
C PHE A 25 16.49 9.21 -11.36
N TYR A 26 17.36 10.18 -11.63
CA TYR A 26 17.93 11.05 -10.59
C TYR A 26 16.85 11.91 -9.90
N LYS A 27 15.92 12.49 -10.67
CA LYS A 27 14.82 13.29 -10.11
C LYS A 27 13.82 12.47 -9.29
N VAL A 28 13.51 11.25 -9.72
CA VAL A 28 12.49 10.41 -9.08
C VAL A 28 13.04 9.62 -7.90
N VAL A 29 14.25 9.08 -8.02
CA VAL A 29 14.82 8.15 -7.03
C VAL A 29 15.79 8.85 -6.07
N ILE A 30 16.61 9.78 -6.58
CA ILE A 30 17.75 10.34 -5.82
C ILE A 30 17.49 11.76 -5.30
N ALA A 31 16.44 12.44 -5.75
CA ALA A 31 16.09 13.78 -5.26
C ALA A 31 14.91 13.76 -4.27
N PRO A 32 15.05 13.22 -3.04
CA PRO A 32 14.16 13.61 -1.96
C PRO A 32 14.39 15.10 -1.66
N ARG A 33 13.30 15.85 -1.69
CA ARG A 33 13.11 17.28 -1.35
C ARG A 33 14.34 17.96 -0.74
N LYS A 34 15.04 18.76 -1.54
CA LYS A 34 15.87 19.83 -0.98
C LYS A 34 14.93 20.80 -0.28
N ALA A 35 15.04 20.84 1.04
CA ALA A 35 14.51 21.92 1.85
C ALA A 35 15.08 23.25 1.31
N GLU A 36 14.18 24.19 1.11
CA GLU A 36 14.43 25.59 0.81
C GLU A 36 15.29 26.21 1.94
N PRO A 37 16.40 26.91 1.64
CA PRO A 37 17.16 27.60 2.66
C PRO A 37 16.53 28.98 2.89
N SER A 38 15.76 29.12 3.97
CA SER A 38 15.38 30.43 4.49
C SER A 38 16.57 31.03 5.23
N SER A 39 17.27 31.96 4.57
CA SER A 39 18.14 32.93 5.22
C SER A 39 17.34 33.79 6.19
N GLN A 40 17.73 33.82 7.46
CA GLN A 40 17.59 34.98 8.36
C GLN A 40 18.50 34.80 9.60
N GLN A 41 19.74 35.26 9.44
CA GLN A 41 20.50 36.17 10.33
C GLN A 41 19.64 36.82 11.44
N ALA A 42 20.03 37.05 12.70
CA ALA A 42 21.27 36.97 13.48
C ALA A 42 20.92 37.10 14.98
N SER A 43 21.82 36.67 15.89
CA SER A 43 22.40 37.48 16.99
C SER A 43 22.88 36.58 18.15
N THR A 44 24.20 36.41 18.25
CA THR A 44 24.97 36.27 19.51
C THR A 44 25.09 37.65 20.20
N PRO A 45 25.50 37.83 21.48
CA PRO A 45 26.51 37.04 22.21
C PRO A 45 26.27 36.77 23.73
N SER A 46 27.17 35.95 24.29
CA SER A 46 27.38 35.51 25.69
C SER A 46 27.68 36.66 26.69
N PRO A 47 27.75 36.45 28.04
CA PRO A 47 28.89 35.76 28.69
C PRO A 47 28.64 35.01 30.04
N THR A 48 29.56 34.08 30.31
CA THR A 48 30.24 33.72 31.58
C THR A 48 29.59 34.03 32.94
N SER A 49 29.39 33.01 33.79
CA SER A 49 29.83 33.05 35.20
C SER A 49 29.89 31.66 35.84
N SER A 50 31.01 31.41 36.52
CA SER A 50 31.34 30.27 37.37
C SER A 50 30.40 30.10 38.56
N ALA A 51 30.21 28.87 39.03
CA ALA A 51 30.40 28.51 40.45
C ALA A 51 30.26 27.00 40.66
N GLU A 52 31.25 26.47 41.35
CA GLU A 52 31.43 25.10 41.79
C GLU A 52 30.71 24.86 43.13
N GLN A 53 30.15 23.66 43.27
CA GLN A 53 29.98 22.86 44.50
C GLN A 53 28.70 22.95 45.37
N ALA A 54 28.18 21.74 45.64
CA ALA A 54 27.59 21.20 46.87
C ALA A 54 26.12 20.72 46.84
N ASP A 55 26.00 19.40 47.01
CA ASP A 55 24.99 18.58 47.72
C ASP A 55 23.58 18.26 47.15
N THR A 56 23.37 16.94 47.04
CA THR A 56 22.21 16.03 46.84
C THR A 56 20.80 16.44 47.37
N PRO A 57 19.72 15.70 47.06
CA PRO A 57 19.26 15.08 45.81
C PRO A 57 17.84 15.59 45.45
N SER A 58 17.56 15.96 44.19
CA SER A 58 16.21 16.39 43.78
C SER A 58 15.75 15.59 42.56
N TYR A 59 14.72 14.78 42.78
CA TYR A 59 14.05 14.02 41.73
C TYR A 59 13.58 14.97 40.62
N GLN A 60 14.02 14.61 39.43
CA GLN A 60 14.00 15.38 38.22
C GLN A 60 12.58 15.78 37.82
N ARG A 61 12.37 17.11 37.79
CA ARG A 61 11.31 17.83 37.10
C ARG A 61 11.11 17.24 35.69
N GLN A 62 9.96 16.61 35.45
CA GLN A 62 9.52 16.23 34.10
C GLN A 62 9.47 17.46 33.18
N PRO A 63 10.17 17.46 32.03
CA PRO A 63 9.74 18.23 30.88
C PRO A 63 8.76 17.39 30.08
N LYS A 64 7.55 17.93 29.84
CA LYS A 64 6.58 17.39 28.87
C LYS A 64 7.25 17.36 27.50
N THR A 65 7.83 16.23 27.11
CA THR A 65 8.19 15.97 25.72
C THR A 65 6.93 15.45 25.03
N SER A 66 6.36 16.27 24.16
CA SER A 66 5.35 15.85 23.21
C SER A 66 5.98 14.78 22.32
N SER A 67 5.75 13.50 22.66
CA SER A 67 6.05 12.41 21.77
C SER A 67 5.20 12.63 20.52
N LYS A 68 5.82 13.10 19.43
CA LYS A 68 5.26 12.97 18.08
C LYS A 68 5.13 11.46 17.84
N GLN A 69 3.96 10.94 18.21
CA GLN A 69 3.55 9.59 17.93
C GLN A 69 3.60 9.45 16.42
N SER A 70 4.62 8.74 15.92
CA SER A 70 4.68 8.34 14.53
C SER A 70 3.39 7.59 14.26
N LYS A 71 2.50 8.20 13.48
CA LYS A 71 1.25 7.57 13.06
C LYS A 71 1.65 6.32 12.29
N LYS A 72 1.53 5.14 12.91
CA LYS A 72 1.67 3.86 12.22
C LYS A 72 0.69 3.89 11.04
N PRO A 73 1.07 3.42 9.85
CA PRO A 73 0.13 3.29 8.76
C PRO A 73 -1.01 2.38 9.25
N THR A 74 -2.22 2.93 9.35
CA THR A 74 -3.41 2.12 9.64
C THR A 74 -3.51 1.10 8.50
N GLN A 75 -3.59 -0.17 8.82
CA GLN A 75 -3.92 -1.22 7.86
C GLN A 75 -5.26 -1.78 8.30
N GLN A 76 -6.29 -1.58 7.49
CA GLN A 76 -7.55 -2.30 7.58
C GLN A 76 -7.45 -3.53 6.67
N CYS A 77 -7.86 -4.66 7.21
CA CYS A 77 -7.91 -5.94 6.53
C CYS A 77 -9.32 -6.49 6.73
N LEU A 78 -9.99 -6.79 5.62
CA LEU A 78 -11.22 -7.55 5.59
C LEU A 78 -10.89 -8.95 5.11
N PHE A 79 -11.67 -9.93 5.56
CA PHE A 79 -11.55 -11.30 5.08
C PHE A 79 -12.85 -11.73 4.43
N VAL A 80 -12.75 -12.51 3.37
CA VAL A 80 -13.91 -13.23 2.81
C VAL A 80 -13.60 -14.71 2.87
N MET A 81 -14.38 -15.45 3.68
CA MET A 81 -14.31 -16.91 3.80
C MET A 81 -15.36 -17.54 2.91
N PHE A 82 -14.96 -18.42 1.99
CA PHE A 82 -15.91 -19.13 1.14
C PHE A 82 -16.55 -20.28 1.91
N ASP A 83 -17.87 -20.42 1.82
CA ASP A 83 -18.61 -21.48 2.53
C ASP A 83 -18.35 -22.86 1.92
N ALA A 84 -18.19 -22.94 0.60
CA ALA A 84 -17.89 -24.16 -0.14
C ALA A 84 -16.77 -23.92 -1.17
N PRO A 85 -15.49 -23.90 -0.73
CA PRO A 85 -14.33 -23.72 -1.62
C PRO A 85 -14.32 -24.73 -2.77
N SER A 86 -14.24 -24.25 -4.01
CA SER A 86 -14.26 -25.09 -5.20
C SER A 86 -13.39 -24.53 -6.33
N GLN A 87 -13.14 -25.34 -7.36
CA GLN A 87 -12.44 -24.88 -8.57
C GLN A 87 -13.23 -23.80 -9.31
N ALA A 88 -14.56 -23.88 -9.31
CA ALA A 88 -15.42 -22.86 -9.90
C ALA A 88 -15.23 -21.49 -9.23
N ILE A 89 -15.06 -21.45 -7.91
CA ILE A 89 -14.74 -20.19 -7.19
C ILE A 89 -13.36 -19.68 -7.58
N ASN A 90 -12.35 -20.55 -7.66
CA ASN A 90 -11.01 -20.16 -8.11
C ASN A 90 -11.03 -19.53 -9.51
N GLN A 91 -11.77 -20.14 -10.44
CA GLN A 91 -11.94 -19.63 -11.79
C GLN A 91 -12.67 -18.28 -11.79
N ALA A 92 -13.82 -18.18 -11.14
CA ALA A 92 -14.59 -16.93 -11.07
C ALA A 92 -13.79 -15.79 -10.41
N LEU A 93 -13.01 -16.11 -9.37
CA LEU A 93 -12.09 -15.17 -8.74
C LEU A 93 -10.96 -14.75 -9.71
N GLY A 94 -10.40 -15.69 -10.47
CA GLY A 94 -9.41 -15.43 -11.52
C GLY A 94 -9.93 -14.51 -12.62
N GLU A 95 -11.13 -14.78 -13.13
CA GLU A 95 -11.81 -13.97 -14.15
C GLU A 95 -12.12 -12.55 -13.63
N MET A 96 -12.62 -12.44 -12.40
CA MET A 96 -12.87 -11.14 -11.77
C MET A 96 -11.57 -10.32 -11.60
N LEU A 97 -10.48 -10.97 -11.18
CA LEU A 97 -9.17 -10.34 -11.03
C LEU A 97 -8.63 -9.87 -12.39
N ALA A 98 -8.76 -10.69 -13.43
CA ALA A 98 -8.37 -10.32 -14.79
C ALA A 98 -9.19 -9.13 -15.32
N ALA A 99 -10.52 -9.15 -15.13
CA ALA A 99 -11.42 -8.06 -15.54
C ALA A 99 -11.08 -6.72 -14.87
N LYS A 100 -10.55 -6.77 -13.63
CA LYS A 100 -10.09 -5.58 -12.89
C LYS A 100 -8.63 -5.22 -13.13
N ASN A 101 -7.96 -5.86 -14.10
CA ASN A 101 -6.54 -5.65 -14.41
C ASN A 101 -5.62 -5.86 -13.20
N ALA A 102 -5.94 -6.84 -12.35
CA ALA A 102 -5.11 -7.14 -11.19
C ALA A 102 -3.76 -7.73 -11.62
N PHE A 103 -2.68 -7.28 -10.99
CA PHE A 103 -1.33 -7.77 -11.20
C PHE A 103 -0.96 -8.78 -10.12
N TYR A 104 -0.43 -9.94 -10.51
CA TYR A 104 0.05 -10.94 -9.56
C TYR A 104 1.54 -10.74 -9.23
N GLU A 105 1.85 -10.53 -7.96
CA GLU A 105 3.21 -10.43 -7.43
C GLU A 105 3.66 -11.79 -6.88
N ALA A 106 4.48 -12.50 -7.66
CA ALA A 106 4.86 -13.89 -7.37
C ALA A 106 5.67 -14.07 -6.06
N GLU A 107 6.46 -13.07 -5.68
CA GLU A 107 7.26 -13.11 -4.45
C GLU A 107 6.36 -13.14 -3.21
N LEU A 108 5.35 -12.27 -3.20
CA LEU A 108 4.35 -12.17 -2.13
C LEU A 108 3.28 -13.27 -2.23
N GLY A 109 3.01 -13.77 -3.44
CA GLY A 109 1.87 -14.65 -3.70
C GLY A 109 0.56 -13.88 -3.51
N ALA A 110 0.49 -12.65 -4.01
CA ALA A 110 -0.65 -11.77 -3.81
C ALA A 110 -1.01 -11.04 -5.11
N PHE A 111 -2.26 -10.61 -5.19
CA PHE A 111 -2.75 -9.80 -6.30
C PHE A 111 -2.84 -8.33 -5.88
N HIS A 112 -2.44 -7.45 -6.78
CA HIS A 112 -2.54 -6.01 -6.63
C HIS A 112 -3.56 -5.49 -7.62
N LEU A 113 -4.64 -4.90 -7.11
CA LEU A 113 -5.59 -4.19 -7.93
C LEU A 113 -5.10 -2.75 -8.11
N PRO A 114 -5.10 -2.23 -9.35
CA PRO A 114 -4.75 -0.84 -9.58
C PRO A 114 -5.74 0.08 -8.84
N PRO A 115 -5.29 1.26 -8.37
CA PRO A 115 -6.19 2.21 -7.72
C PRO A 115 -7.28 2.65 -8.70
N GLY A 116 -8.54 2.61 -8.26
CA GLY A 116 -9.66 3.18 -9.00
C GLY A 116 -9.59 4.70 -9.12
N PRO A 117 -10.56 5.34 -9.81
CA PRO A 117 -10.58 6.79 -10.03
C PRO A 117 -10.52 7.61 -8.73
N GLN A 118 -11.10 7.07 -7.66
CA GLN A 118 -11.20 7.72 -6.34
C GLN A 118 -10.13 7.21 -5.36
N GLY A 119 -9.30 6.24 -5.76
CA GLY A 119 -8.89 5.17 -4.86
C GLY A 119 -7.40 5.08 -4.50
N TYR A 120 -7.10 3.92 -3.92
CA TYR A 120 -5.85 3.46 -3.32
C TYR A 120 -5.60 2.01 -3.79
N PRO A 121 -4.34 1.53 -3.77
CA PRO A 121 -4.06 0.16 -4.18
C PRO A 121 -4.68 -0.84 -3.18
N ILE A 122 -5.38 -1.84 -3.71
CA ILE A 122 -5.90 -2.98 -2.93
C ILE A 122 -4.99 -4.18 -3.18
N MET A 123 -4.63 -4.88 -2.11
CA MET A 123 -3.89 -6.13 -2.17
C MET A 123 -4.80 -7.28 -1.73
N LEU A 124 -4.89 -8.31 -2.55
CA LEU A 124 -5.62 -9.53 -2.27
C LEU A 124 -4.64 -10.66 -2.01
N ALA A 125 -4.73 -11.28 -0.84
CA ALA A 125 -3.88 -12.40 -0.43
C ALA A 125 -4.76 -13.56 0.07
N SER A 126 -4.16 -14.69 0.42
CA SER A 126 -4.94 -15.77 1.04
C SER A 126 -5.29 -15.37 2.46
N ALA A 127 -6.48 -15.72 2.92
CA ALA A 127 -6.86 -15.49 4.31
C ALA A 127 -6.34 -16.59 5.27
N THR A 128 -5.87 -17.70 4.70
CA THR A 128 -5.23 -18.79 5.43
C THR A 128 -3.71 -18.63 5.41
N SER A 129 -3.03 -19.05 6.48
CA SER A 129 -1.56 -19.07 6.51
C SER A 129 -1.02 -19.97 5.39
N PRO A 130 0.01 -19.57 4.62
CA PRO A 130 0.92 -18.43 4.84
C PRO A 130 0.49 -17.10 4.19
N GLY A 131 -0.75 -16.98 3.73
CA GLY A 131 -1.27 -15.77 3.08
C GLY A 131 -1.02 -15.70 1.57
N LYS A 132 -0.58 -16.79 0.94
CA LYS A 132 -0.27 -16.82 -0.50
C LYS A 132 -1.42 -17.37 -1.32
N LEU A 133 -1.76 -16.68 -2.40
CA LEU A 133 -2.64 -17.14 -3.47
C LEU A 133 -1.81 -17.66 -4.64
N PRO A 134 -2.30 -18.69 -5.35
CA PRO A 134 -1.74 -19.07 -6.64
C PRO A 134 -2.12 -18.02 -7.72
N PRO A 135 -1.48 -18.03 -8.89
CA PRO A 135 -1.77 -17.10 -9.99
C PRO A 135 -3.09 -17.40 -10.72
N LEU A 136 -4.22 -17.27 -10.03
CA LEU A 136 -5.59 -17.56 -10.51
C LEU A 136 -6.01 -16.91 -11.85
N HIS A 137 -5.43 -15.77 -12.23
CA HIS A 137 -5.78 -15.01 -13.44
C HIS A 137 -5.22 -15.58 -14.75
N LYS A 138 -4.26 -16.51 -14.67
CA LYS A 138 -3.67 -17.14 -15.85
C LYS A 138 -4.52 -18.33 -16.25
N GLU A 139 -4.59 -18.60 -17.55
CA GLU A 139 -5.22 -19.83 -18.05
C GLU A 139 -4.46 -21.04 -17.51
N HIS A 140 -5.11 -21.78 -16.62
CA HIS A 140 -4.57 -22.94 -15.94
C HIS A 140 -5.47 -24.14 -16.18
N LYS A 141 -4.90 -25.34 -16.11
CA LYS A 141 -5.70 -26.56 -16.24
C LYS A 141 -6.59 -26.70 -15.01
N GLU A 142 -7.83 -27.13 -15.23
CA GLU A 142 -8.77 -27.39 -14.15
C GLU A 142 -8.14 -28.37 -13.13
N GLY A 143 -8.12 -27.99 -11.84
CA GLY A 143 -7.52 -28.78 -10.78
C GLY A 143 -6.03 -28.54 -10.51
N GLU A 144 -5.36 -27.62 -11.22
CA GLU A 144 -3.94 -27.29 -10.98
C GLU A 144 -3.68 -26.66 -9.61
N HIS A 145 -4.67 -25.95 -9.06
CA HIS A 145 -4.55 -25.24 -7.79
C HIS A 145 -5.60 -25.73 -6.79
N THR A 146 -5.20 -25.94 -5.54
CA THR A 146 -6.15 -26.26 -4.46
C THR A 146 -7.21 -25.16 -4.32
N PRO A 147 -8.49 -25.50 -4.07
CA PRO A 147 -9.52 -24.51 -3.80
C PRO A 147 -9.13 -23.55 -2.69
N VAL A 148 -9.19 -22.26 -2.99
CA VAL A 148 -8.88 -21.18 -2.05
C VAL A 148 -9.98 -21.16 -0.98
N GLN A 149 -9.59 -21.29 0.29
CA GLN A 149 -10.54 -21.29 1.42
C GLN A 149 -11.17 -19.91 1.66
N GLY A 150 -10.43 -18.86 1.31
CA GLY A 150 -10.87 -17.50 1.39
C GLY A 150 -9.73 -16.53 1.17
N VAL A 151 -10.07 -15.27 1.06
CA VAL A 151 -9.15 -14.20 0.68
C VAL A 151 -9.11 -13.10 1.73
N SER A 152 -7.93 -12.54 1.93
CA SER A 152 -7.72 -11.34 2.73
C SER A 152 -7.59 -10.15 1.80
N ILE A 153 -8.38 -9.12 2.04
CA ILE A 153 -8.40 -7.87 1.29
C ILE A 153 -7.73 -6.83 2.16
N LEU A 154 -6.48 -6.53 1.83
CA LEU A 154 -5.65 -5.57 2.55
C LEU A 154 -5.60 -4.27 1.78
N ILE A 155 -5.86 -3.17 2.49
CA ILE A 155 -5.52 -1.85 1.99
C ILE A 155 -4.26 -1.38 2.71
N ARG A 156 -3.28 -0.96 1.91
CA ARG A 156 -2.17 -0.16 2.44
C ARG A 156 -2.59 1.30 2.42
N PHE A 157 -2.99 1.82 3.58
CA PHE A 157 -3.42 3.21 3.70
C PHE A 157 -2.18 4.10 3.56
N LEU A 158 -1.87 4.50 2.33
CA LEU A 158 -0.92 5.58 2.07
C LEU A 158 -1.43 6.89 2.68
N ASN A 159 -2.76 7.06 2.75
CA ASN A 159 -3.43 8.16 3.44
C ASN A 159 -4.76 7.66 4.02
N THR A 160 -4.86 7.61 5.34
CA THR A 160 -6.07 7.11 6.03
C THR A 160 -7.32 7.88 5.65
N ARG A 161 -7.18 9.19 5.48
CA ARG A 161 -8.27 10.09 5.10
C ARG A 161 -8.82 9.82 3.69
N LYS A 162 -8.01 9.25 2.78
CA LYS A 162 -8.51 8.91 1.42
C LYS A 162 -9.46 7.72 1.44
N VAL A 163 -9.16 6.71 2.25
CA VAL A 163 -9.99 5.52 2.34
C VAL A 163 -11.31 5.83 3.05
N SER A 164 -11.28 6.55 4.17
CA SER A 164 -12.51 6.97 4.87
C SER A 164 -13.42 7.83 4.00
N ARG A 165 -12.84 8.63 3.08
CA ARG A 165 -13.63 9.48 2.15
C ARG A 165 -14.23 8.71 0.98
N ASN A 166 -13.58 7.62 0.55
CA ASN A 166 -13.98 6.82 -0.60
C ASN A 166 -13.99 5.33 -0.22
N PRO A 167 -14.88 4.90 0.69
CA PRO A 167 -14.96 3.50 1.10
C PRO A 167 -15.54 2.60 0.00
N GLU A 168 -16.25 3.19 -0.97
CA GLU A 168 -17.02 2.48 -1.99
C GLU A 168 -16.19 1.48 -2.79
N ASP A 169 -14.95 1.83 -3.17
CA ASP A 169 -14.08 0.93 -3.95
C ASP A 169 -13.79 -0.37 -3.18
N LEU A 170 -13.52 -0.29 -1.87
CA LEU A 170 -13.29 -1.47 -1.03
C LEU A 170 -14.59 -2.21 -0.73
N THR A 171 -15.64 -1.49 -0.36
CA THR A 171 -16.93 -2.09 -0.03
C THR A 171 -17.48 -2.87 -1.22
N THR A 172 -17.50 -2.24 -2.40
CA THR A 172 -17.94 -2.87 -3.65
C THR A 172 -17.10 -4.10 -3.96
N PHE A 173 -15.77 -3.98 -3.92
CA PHE A 173 -14.90 -5.12 -4.22
C PHE A 173 -15.06 -6.27 -3.22
N THR A 174 -15.18 -5.96 -1.93
CA THR A 174 -15.39 -6.98 -0.88
C THR A 174 -16.72 -7.70 -1.09
N HIS A 175 -17.76 -6.98 -1.46
CA HIS A 175 -19.07 -7.55 -1.79
C HIS A 175 -19.05 -8.41 -3.05
N GLU A 176 -18.39 -7.98 -4.11
CA GLU A 176 -18.21 -8.79 -5.32
C GLU A 176 -17.50 -10.11 -5.02
N VAL A 177 -16.45 -10.08 -4.19
CA VAL A 177 -15.75 -11.28 -3.74
C VAL A 177 -16.67 -12.16 -2.88
N ALA A 178 -17.44 -11.58 -1.95
CA ALA A 178 -18.38 -12.32 -1.12
C ALA A 178 -19.52 -12.96 -1.93
N ALA A 179 -19.94 -12.33 -3.03
CA ALA A 179 -20.95 -12.85 -3.94
C ALA A 179 -20.52 -14.16 -4.63
N LEU A 180 -19.21 -14.48 -4.65
CA LEU A 180 -18.71 -15.77 -5.12
C LEU A 180 -19.04 -16.96 -4.18
N GLY A 181 -19.73 -16.70 -3.06
CA GLY A 181 -20.19 -17.73 -2.12
C GLY A 181 -19.45 -17.69 -0.78
N GLY A 182 -19.18 -16.50 -0.25
CA GLY A 182 -18.46 -16.31 0.99
C GLY A 182 -19.07 -15.27 1.94
N LYS A 183 -18.51 -15.24 3.15
CA LYS A 183 -18.91 -14.34 4.23
C LYS A 183 -17.80 -13.36 4.55
N ILE A 184 -18.17 -12.10 4.70
CA ILE A 184 -17.26 -11.02 5.05
C ILE A 184 -17.00 -11.05 6.55
N LEU A 185 -15.72 -11.00 6.94
CA LEU A 185 -15.27 -10.94 8.32
C LEU A 185 -14.38 -9.73 8.54
N ASP A 186 -14.42 -9.21 9.76
CA ASP A 186 -13.55 -8.13 10.23
C ASP A 186 -12.11 -8.62 10.54
N ALA A 187 -11.26 -7.69 10.96
CA ALA A 187 -9.87 -7.99 11.36
C ALA A 187 -9.75 -9.01 12.52
N LYS A 188 -10.82 -9.21 13.29
CA LYS A 188 -10.91 -10.20 14.39
C LYS A 188 -11.57 -11.51 13.95
N ARG A 189 -11.79 -11.69 12.63
CA ARG A 189 -12.50 -12.83 12.02
C ARG A 189 -13.93 -13.01 12.52
N LYS A 190 -14.58 -11.92 12.92
CA LYS A 190 -16.01 -11.90 13.27
C LYS A 190 -16.83 -11.52 12.04
N PRO A 191 -18.00 -12.14 11.84
CA PRO A 191 -18.93 -11.72 10.80
C PRO A 191 -19.25 -10.24 10.94
N ILE A 192 -19.15 -9.52 9.83
CA ILE A 192 -19.50 -8.10 9.78
C ILE A 192 -20.89 -7.97 9.12
N THR A 193 -21.72 -7.09 9.67
CA THR A 193 -23.00 -6.69 9.09
C THR A 193 -22.79 -5.50 8.16
N GLU A 194 -23.72 -5.25 7.24
CA GLU A 194 -23.63 -4.09 6.34
C GLU A 194 -23.52 -2.76 7.09
N GLU A 195 -24.26 -2.63 8.19
CA GLU A 195 -24.24 -1.46 9.05
C GLU A 195 -22.88 -1.27 9.75
N SER A 196 -22.26 -2.36 10.19
CA SER A 196 -20.95 -2.29 10.85
C SER A 196 -19.80 -2.10 9.86
N LEU A 197 -19.96 -2.60 8.62
CA LEU A 197 -19.07 -2.29 7.51
C LEU A 197 -19.14 -0.79 7.18
N ALA A 198 -20.34 -0.22 7.05
CA ALA A 198 -20.54 1.21 6.81
C ALA A 198 -20.01 2.08 7.98
N ALA A 199 -20.23 1.65 9.22
CA ALA A 199 -19.74 2.35 10.41
C ALA A 199 -18.21 2.38 10.50
N MET A 200 -17.54 1.28 10.11
CA MET A 200 -16.07 1.18 10.11
C MET A 200 -15.40 2.30 9.30
N TYR A 201 -16.09 2.86 8.32
CA TYR A 201 -15.58 3.94 7.48
C TYR A 201 -16.05 5.34 7.90
N ARG A 202 -17.15 5.47 8.65
CA ARG A 202 -17.57 6.76 9.23
C ARG A 202 -16.69 7.21 10.39
N ASP A 203 -16.20 6.27 11.20
CA ASP A 203 -15.43 6.57 12.41
C ASP A 203 -13.93 6.77 12.15
N GLY A 204 -13.50 6.77 10.89
CA GLY A 204 -12.10 6.94 10.49
C GLY A 204 -11.58 8.40 10.49
N ASP A 205 -12.23 9.30 11.24
CA ASP A 205 -11.90 10.74 11.37
C ASP A 205 -10.93 11.06 12.52
#